data_AF-Q30TZ3-F1
#
_entry.id   AF-Q30TZ3-F1
#
_cell.length_a   1.000
_cell.length_b   1.000
_cell.length_c   1.000
_cell.angle_alpha   90.00
_cell.angle_beta   90.00
_cell.angle_gamma   90.00
#
_symmetry.space_group_name_H-M   'P 1'
#
loop_
_entity.id
_entity.type
_entity.pdbx_description
1 polymer ?
#
loop_
_entity_poly.entity_id
_entity_poly.type
_entity_poly.pdbx_seq_one_letter_code
_entity_poly.pdbx_strand_id
1 'polypeptide(L)'
;MLKKTLPIFLFVVALIIYILLSLRYAIDKQNVSYILDKFVLALESEIKNKKMDELKMAIMLSRNSALVDALENEDEHLGYKILSGITKEIKNFTQIDIKVQILTPDYHIFARSWDDIYTGMPLEDYRSDLQYFSTHKTPRSSIETGRLLSIKTTVPIYRGETLLGFVEIISFFDSITDFFKKIGVDFYVLMDDKYYDIAVFMQNNETVDRYIVANRNYNHNNLALLRRVDFKELKINRSITLDDSYLFYENMKNGDSESIGMFVFVLNKKYLEYFKEQNDETSFFINITKKALYDVVKHEQADATIKEFTDIKSLLYMKDGVPLDMQSDYIELGYEKLNHYTKDELIQLILGQKIIKKVDGKIK
;
A
#
# COMPACT_ATOMS: atom_id res chain seq x y z
N MET A 1 -11.11 5.68 69.75
CA MET A 1 -10.30 4.79 68.90
C MET A 1 -10.47 5.05 67.40
N LEU A 2 -11.67 5.39 66.90
CA LEU A 2 -11.92 5.65 65.47
C LEU A 2 -11.02 6.73 64.80
N LYS A 3 -10.66 7.81 65.50
CA LYS A 3 -9.84 8.90 64.93
C LYS A 3 -8.41 8.46 64.53
N LYS A 4 -7.88 7.39 65.15
CA LYS A 4 -6.53 6.88 64.84
C LYS A 4 -6.54 5.75 63.78
N THR A 5 -7.67 5.07 63.58
CA THR A 5 -7.80 3.98 62.59
C THR A 5 -8.27 4.47 61.22
N LEU A 6 -8.97 5.61 61.15
CA LEU A 6 -9.41 6.23 59.90
C LEU A 6 -8.26 6.56 58.91
N PRO A 7 -7.12 7.17 59.31
CA PRO A 7 -6.04 7.44 58.37
C PRO A 7 -5.37 6.18 57.83
N ILE A 8 -5.28 5.12 58.65
CA ILE A 8 -4.73 3.82 58.23
C ILE A 8 -5.66 3.17 57.20
N PHE A 9 -6.97 3.22 57.43
CA PHE A 9 -7.96 2.72 56.47
C PHE A 9 -7.90 3.47 55.13
N LEU A 10 -7.82 4.80 55.15
CA LEU A 10 -7.67 5.61 53.93
C LEU A 10 -6.36 5.29 53.17
N PHE A 11 -5.27 5.07 53.88
CA PHE A 11 -4.00 4.66 53.27
C PHE A 11 -4.11 3.30 52.56
N VAL A 12 -4.76 2.31 53.21
CA VAL A 12 -4.99 0.99 52.61
C VAL A 12 -5.89 1.10 51.37
N VAL A 13 -6.95 1.90 51.41
CA VAL A 13 -7.82 2.12 50.23
C VAL A 13 -7.05 2.81 49.11
N ALA A 14 -6.25 3.83 49.40
CA ALA A 14 -5.42 4.51 48.40
C ALA A 14 -4.38 3.55 47.78
N LEU A 15 -3.78 2.67 48.58
CA LEU A 15 -2.86 1.64 48.12
C LEU A 15 -3.57 0.62 47.20
N ILE A 16 -4.77 0.16 47.55
CA ILE A 16 -5.57 -0.73 46.71
C ILE A 16 -5.92 -0.05 45.39
N ILE A 17 -6.36 1.21 45.41
CA ILE A 17 -6.65 1.98 44.19
C ILE A 17 -5.39 2.10 43.32
N TYR A 18 -4.24 2.42 43.92
CA TYR A 18 -2.97 2.50 43.20
C TYR A 18 -2.60 1.17 42.54
N ILE A 19 -2.75 0.05 43.26
CA ILE A 19 -2.49 -1.30 42.73
C ILE A 19 -3.46 -1.63 41.59
N LEU A 20 -4.76 -1.33 41.73
CA LEU A 20 -5.75 -1.57 40.67
C LEU A 20 -5.44 -0.74 39.41
N LEU A 21 -5.03 0.51 39.57
CA LEU A 21 -4.64 1.37 38.46
C LEU A 21 -3.37 0.88 37.77
N SER A 22 -2.36 0.45 38.53
CA SER A 22 -1.11 -0.09 37.96
C SER A 22 -1.32 -1.42 37.24
N LEU A 23 -2.16 -2.30 37.77
CA LEU A 23 -2.56 -3.54 37.12
C LEU A 23 -3.33 -3.27 35.82
N ARG A 24 -4.29 -2.34 35.84
CA ARG A 24 -5.03 -1.95 34.63
C ARG A 24 -4.10 -1.41 33.55
N TYR A 25 -3.17 -0.54 33.91
CA TYR A 25 -2.17 0.00 32.99
C TYR A 25 -1.27 -1.10 32.39
N ALA A 26 -0.83 -2.06 33.21
CA ALA A 26 -0.03 -3.19 32.74
C ALA A 26 -0.81 -4.08 31.75
N ILE A 27 -2.08 -4.37 32.04
CA ILE A 27 -2.97 -5.14 31.16
C ILE A 27 -3.19 -4.43 29.83
N ASP A 28 -3.46 -3.12 29.83
CA ASP A 28 -3.66 -2.36 28.60
C ASP A 28 -2.39 -2.36 27.73
N LYS A 29 -1.20 -2.21 28.33
CA LYS A 29 0.07 -2.31 27.60
C LYS A 29 0.29 -3.69 26.99
N GLN A 30 -0.04 -4.75 27.73
CA GLN A 30 0.06 -6.12 27.23
C GLN A 30 -0.91 -6.39 26.07
N ASN A 31 -2.15 -5.91 26.17
CA ASN A 31 -3.15 -6.03 25.12
C ASN A 31 -2.72 -5.31 23.84
N VAL A 32 -2.18 -4.09 23.96
CA VAL A 32 -1.62 -3.37 22.82
C VAL A 32 -0.54 -4.23 22.17
N SER A 33 0.49 -4.65 22.92
CA SER A 33 1.58 -5.48 22.38
C SER A 33 1.08 -6.74 21.67
N TYR A 34 0.11 -7.44 22.25
CA TYR A 34 -0.47 -8.64 21.66
C TYR A 34 -1.11 -8.36 20.29
N ILE A 35 -1.88 -7.27 20.20
CA ILE A 35 -2.52 -6.83 18.95
C ILE A 35 -1.47 -6.46 17.91
N LEU A 36 -0.38 -5.79 18.32
CA LEU A 36 0.72 -5.45 17.43
C LEU A 36 1.35 -6.70 16.82
N ASP A 37 1.67 -7.70 17.65
CA ASP A 37 2.28 -8.94 17.18
C ASP A 37 1.33 -9.68 16.22
N LYS A 38 0.00 -9.61 16.43
CA LYS A 38 -0.98 -10.14 15.46
C LYS A 38 -0.97 -9.40 14.12
N PHE A 39 -0.83 -8.09 14.12
CA PHE A 39 -0.73 -7.33 12.86
C PHE A 39 0.59 -7.59 12.12
N VAL A 40 1.69 -7.77 12.84
CA VAL A 40 2.96 -8.19 12.25
C VAL A 40 2.83 -9.57 11.61
N LEU A 41 2.25 -10.55 12.33
CA LEU A 41 2.00 -11.88 11.77
C LEU A 41 1.07 -11.84 10.55
N ALA A 42 0.04 -10.98 10.57
CA ALA A 42 -0.84 -10.78 9.43
C ALA A 42 -0.08 -10.22 8.22
N LEU A 43 0.77 -9.21 8.44
CA LEU A 43 1.59 -8.60 7.40
C LEU A 43 2.57 -9.62 6.81
N GLU A 44 3.27 -10.38 7.65
CA GLU A 44 4.18 -11.45 7.22
C GLU A 44 3.45 -12.51 6.39
N SER A 45 2.25 -12.90 6.81
CA SER A 45 1.39 -13.83 6.08
C SER A 45 0.98 -13.28 4.72
N GLU A 46 0.49 -12.04 4.65
CA GLU A 46 0.08 -11.39 3.40
C GLU A 46 1.25 -11.23 2.41
N ILE A 47 2.42 -10.80 2.90
CA ILE A 47 3.64 -10.73 2.07
C ILE A 47 4.03 -12.12 1.59
N LYS A 48 4.05 -13.13 2.47
CA LYS A 48 4.42 -14.51 2.12
C LYS A 48 3.48 -15.12 1.08
N ASN A 49 2.18 -14.94 1.25
CA ASN A 49 1.16 -15.42 0.31
C ASN A 49 1.36 -14.76 -1.06
N LYS A 50 1.56 -13.44 -1.08
CA LYS A 50 1.80 -12.70 -2.32
C LYS A 50 3.06 -13.16 -3.05
N LYS A 51 4.18 -13.32 -2.33
CA LYS A 51 5.42 -13.88 -2.86
C LYS A 51 5.25 -15.29 -3.41
N MET A 52 4.46 -16.12 -2.72
CA MET A 52 4.19 -17.50 -3.15
C MET A 52 3.36 -17.56 -4.44
N ASP A 53 2.33 -16.71 -4.56
CA ASP A 53 1.51 -16.66 -5.77
C ASP A 53 2.27 -16.12 -6.98
N GLU A 54 3.10 -15.10 -6.77
CA GLU A 54 4.03 -14.62 -7.79
C GLU A 54 5.04 -15.68 -8.21
N LEU A 55 5.59 -16.45 -7.26
CA LEU A 55 6.55 -17.51 -7.56
C LEU A 55 5.94 -18.60 -8.44
N LYS A 56 4.72 -19.05 -8.11
CA LYS A 56 3.99 -20.03 -8.94
C LYS A 56 3.85 -19.53 -10.38
N MET A 57 3.40 -18.29 -10.54
CA MET A 57 3.19 -17.71 -11.86
C MET A 57 4.50 -17.48 -12.61
N ALA A 58 5.56 -17.01 -11.93
CA ALA A 58 6.87 -16.81 -12.53
C ALA A 58 7.48 -18.13 -13.02
N ILE A 59 7.33 -19.23 -12.26
CA ILE A 59 7.76 -20.58 -12.67
C ILE A 59 6.96 -21.07 -13.88
N MET A 60 5.65 -20.82 -13.92
CA MET A 60 4.83 -21.20 -15.08
C MET A 60 5.25 -20.44 -16.34
N LEU A 61 5.49 -19.14 -16.22
CA LEU A 61 5.91 -18.30 -17.34
C LEU A 61 7.34 -18.60 -17.80
N SER A 62 8.26 -18.95 -16.90
CA SER A 62 9.65 -19.29 -17.26
C SER A 62 9.76 -20.59 -18.06
N ARG A 63 8.69 -21.40 -18.06
CA ARG A 63 8.58 -22.66 -18.80
C ARG A 63 7.62 -22.56 -19.99
N ASN A 64 7.06 -21.39 -20.27
CA ASN A 64 6.17 -21.21 -21.41
C ASN A 64 6.98 -21.24 -22.71
N SER A 65 6.80 -22.29 -23.53
CA SER A 65 7.62 -22.50 -24.72
C SER A 65 7.61 -21.30 -25.66
N ALA A 66 6.45 -20.66 -25.89
CA ALA A 66 6.36 -19.49 -26.76
C ALA A 66 7.16 -18.29 -26.22
N LEU A 67 7.19 -18.07 -24.90
CA LEU A 67 8.05 -17.04 -24.30
C LEU A 67 9.53 -17.41 -24.39
N VAL A 68 9.89 -18.67 -24.14
CA VAL A 68 11.28 -19.13 -24.23
C VAL A 68 11.77 -19.06 -25.68
N ASP A 69 10.93 -19.38 -26.65
CA ASP A 69 11.24 -19.28 -28.08
C ASP A 69 11.37 -17.81 -28.50
N ALA A 70 10.48 -16.92 -28.05
CA ALA A 70 10.60 -15.49 -28.32
C ALA A 70 11.93 -14.93 -27.78
N LEU A 71 12.30 -15.30 -26.55
CA LEU A 71 13.53 -14.85 -25.91
C LEU A 71 14.78 -15.38 -26.61
N GLU A 72 14.79 -16.67 -27.01
CA GLU A 72 15.93 -17.26 -27.74
C GLU A 72 16.12 -16.64 -29.13
N ASN A 73 15.02 -16.28 -29.80
CA ASN A 73 15.06 -15.64 -31.13
C ASN A 73 15.16 -14.11 -31.07
N GLU A 74 15.36 -13.53 -29.88
CA GLU A 74 15.43 -12.09 -29.66
C GLU A 74 14.19 -11.31 -30.17
N ASP A 75 13.02 -11.95 -30.21
CA ASP A 75 11.76 -11.35 -30.69
C ASP A 75 11.00 -10.67 -29.53
N GLU A 76 11.44 -9.46 -29.21
CA GLU A 76 10.89 -8.62 -28.14
C GLU A 76 9.39 -8.32 -28.33
N HIS A 77 8.96 -8.12 -29.59
CA HIS A 77 7.57 -7.81 -29.92
C HIS A 77 6.66 -9.01 -29.66
N LEU A 78 7.09 -10.22 -30.03
CA LEU A 78 6.40 -11.45 -29.69
C LEU A 78 6.36 -11.66 -28.17
N GLY A 79 7.46 -11.41 -27.47
CA GLY A 79 7.52 -11.42 -26.01
C GLY A 79 6.47 -10.50 -25.37
N TYR A 80 6.42 -9.23 -25.79
CA TYR A 80 5.40 -8.27 -25.35
C TYR A 80 3.98 -8.77 -25.62
N LYS A 81 3.70 -9.27 -26.83
CA LYS A 81 2.37 -9.75 -27.23
C LYS A 81 1.90 -10.92 -26.35
N ILE A 82 2.80 -11.85 -26.04
CA ILE A 82 2.47 -13.01 -25.19
C ILE A 82 2.20 -12.55 -23.75
N LEU A 83 3.10 -11.74 -23.15
CA LEU A 83 2.94 -11.28 -21.77
C LEU A 83 1.69 -10.41 -21.57
N SER A 84 1.48 -9.45 -22.47
CA SER A 84 0.31 -8.56 -22.43
C SER A 84 -0.99 -9.35 -22.63
N GLY A 85 -1.00 -10.33 -23.53
CA GLY A 85 -2.14 -11.25 -23.71
C GLY A 85 -2.48 -12.01 -22.42
N ILE A 86 -1.50 -12.69 -21.83
CA ILE A 86 -1.68 -13.48 -20.60
C ILE A 86 -2.17 -12.60 -19.44
N THR A 87 -1.50 -11.48 -19.20
CA THR A 87 -1.85 -10.60 -18.06
C THR A 87 -3.20 -9.91 -18.26
N LYS A 88 -3.57 -9.56 -19.50
CA LYS A 88 -4.89 -9.03 -19.82
C LYS A 88 -5.99 -10.06 -19.58
N GLU A 89 -5.77 -11.32 -19.94
CA GLU A 89 -6.74 -12.39 -19.65
C GLU A 89 -6.91 -12.58 -18.14
N ILE A 90 -5.82 -12.65 -17.39
CA ILE A 90 -5.88 -12.74 -15.92
C ILE A 90 -6.68 -11.56 -15.35
N LYS A 91 -6.38 -10.34 -15.78
CA LYS A 91 -7.12 -9.14 -15.36
C LYS A 91 -8.61 -9.22 -15.72
N ASN A 92 -8.96 -9.71 -16.90
CA ASN A 92 -10.36 -9.84 -17.31
C ASN A 92 -11.15 -10.85 -16.46
N PHE A 93 -10.54 -11.96 -16.05
CA PHE A 93 -11.22 -13.02 -15.29
C PHE A 93 -11.13 -12.85 -13.77
N THR A 94 -10.13 -12.14 -13.26
CA THR A 94 -9.87 -12.03 -11.81
C THR A 94 -9.95 -10.60 -11.27
N GLN A 95 -9.95 -9.59 -12.15
CA GLN A 95 -9.77 -8.18 -11.82
C GLN A 95 -8.41 -7.84 -11.19
N ILE A 96 -7.48 -8.81 -11.12
CA ILE A 96 -6.14 -8.60 -10.58
C ILE A 96 -5.23 -8.11 -11.69
N ASP A 97 -4.57 -6.97 -11.46
CA ASP A 97 -3.55 -6.43 -12.36
C ASP A 97 -2.18 -7.02 -11.99
N ILE A 98 -1.53 -7.69 -12.94
CA ILE A 98 -0.23 -8.33 -12.76
C ILE A 98 0.76 -7.75 -13.74
N LYS A 99 1.89 -7.28 -13.19
CA LYS A 99 3.00 -6.77 -13.97
C LYS A 99 4.07 -7.84 -14.09
N VAL A 100 4.34 -8.24 -15.32
CA VAL A 100 5.40 -9.20 -15.64
C VAL A 100 6.39 -8.55 -16.59
N GLN A 101 7.67 -8.78 -16.35
CA GLN A 101 8.72 -8.46 -17.30
C GLN A 101 9.65 -9.64 -17.54
N ILE A 102 10.29 -9.64 -18.69
CA ILE A 102 11.39 -10.53 -19.04
C ILE A 102 12.66 -9.69 -19.11
N LEU A 103 13.72 -10.19 -18.51
CA LEU A 103 15.05 -9.59 -18.58
C LEU A 103 15.98 -10.50 -19.39
N THR A 104 16.88 -9.91 -20.16
CA THR A 104 17.99 -10.65 -20.80
C THR A 104 19.00 -11.13 -19.74
N PRO A 105 19.97 -12.00 -20.10
CA PRO A 105 21.04 -12.40 -19.18
C PRO A 105 21.85 -11.22 -18.63
N ASP A 106 21.98 -10.16 -19.44
CA ASP A 106 22.65 -8.89 -19.09
C ASP A 106 21.69 -7.88 -18.43
N TYR A 107 20.58 -8.35 -17.86
CA TYR A 107 19.62 -7.54 -17.10
C TYR A 107 18.97 -6.37 -17.86
N HIS A 108 18.89 -6.44 -19.19
CA HIS A 108 18.14 -5.48 -20.00
C HIS A 108 16.67 -5.90 -20.06
N ILE A 109 15.77 -4.93 -20.13
CA ILE A 109 14.34 -5.23 -20.34
C ILE A 109 14.15 -5.81 -21.74
N PHE A 110 13.73 -7.07 -21.83
CA PHE A 110 13.38 -7.73 -23.09
C PHE A 110 11.91 -7.47 -23.48
N ALA A 111 10.99 -7.65 -22.53
CA ALA A 111 9.57 -7.42 -22.75
C ALA A 111 8.85 -7.14 -21.43
N ARG A 112 7.76 -6.37 -21.47
CA ARG A 112 6.93 -6.07 -20.29
C ARG A 112 5.47 -6.24 -20.63
N SER A 113 4.66 -6.64 -19.66
CA SER A 113 3.25 -6.92 -19.91
C SER A 113 2.39 -5.66 -20.10
N TRP A 114 2.88 -4.49 -19.71
CA TRP A 114 2.10 -3.25 -19.65
C TRP A 114 2.49 -2.20 -20.69
N ASP A 115 3.70 -2.25 -21.27
CA ASP A 115 4.12 -1.37 -22.36
C ASP A 115 5.39 -1.93 -23.06
N ASP A 116 5.72 -1.43 -24.25
CA ASP A 116 6.88 -1.78 -25.08
C ASP A 116 7.93 -0.65 -25.21
N ILE A 117 7.83 0.39 -24.36
CA ILE A 117 8.57 1.65 -24.51
C ILE A 117 10.00 1.58 -23.95
N TYR A 118 10.25 0.74 -22.94
CA TYR A 118 11.57 0.60 -22.30
C TYR A 118 12.29 -0.70 -22.67
N THR A 119 11.92 -1.32 -23.78
CA THR A 119 12.67 -2.46 -24.31
C THR A 119 14.12 -2.06 -24.60
N GLY A 120 15.08 -2.93 -24.25
CA GLY A 120 16.51 -2.67 -24.31
C GLY A 120 17.05 -1.76 -23.20
N MET A 121 16.23 -1.30 -22.25
CA MET A 121 16.73 -0.49 -21.14
C MET A 121 17.56 -1.33 -20.15
N PRO A 122 18.82 -0.94 -19.85
CA PRO A 122 19.62 -1.60 -18.81
C PRO A 122 19.06 -1.30 -17.42
N LEU A 123 19.12 -2.28 -16.51
CA LEU A 123 18.65 -2.13 -15.12
C LEU A 123 19.75 -2.16 -14.07
N GLU A 124 20.99 -2.46 -14.44
CA GLU A 124 22.12 -2.71 -13.53
C GLU A 124 22.33 -1.59 -12.50
N ASP A 125 22.29 -0.33 -12.96
CA ASP A 125 22.47 0.86 -12.12
C ASP A 125 21.40 1.03 -11.03
N TYR A 126 20.24 0.38 -11.19
CA TYR A 126 19.09 0.52 -10.29
C TYR A 126 18.73 -0.78 -9.57
N ARG A 127 19.45 -1.88 -9.83
CA ARG A 127 19.05 -3.25 -9.45
C ARG A 127 20.24 -4.09 -8.99
N SER A 128 20.87 -3.66 -7.90
CA SER A 128 21.94 -4.44 -7.25
C SER A 128 21.49 -5.84 -6.86
N ASP A 129 20.21 -6.04 -6.58
CA ASP A 129 19.62 -7.34 -6.21
C ASP A 129 19.74 -8.41 -7.31
N LEU A 130 19.82 -8.00 -8.58
CA LEU A 130 19.97 -8.92 -9.72
C LEU A 130 21.34 -9.62 -9.73
N GLN A 131 22.36 -9.01 -9.10
CA GLN A 131 23.69 -9.61 -8.97
C GLN A 131 23.66 -10.95 -8.21
N TYR A 132 22.62 -11.21 -7.40
CA TYR A 132 22.40 -12.52 -6.78
C TYR A 132 22.45 -13.68 -7.78
N PHE A 133 21.90 -13.48 -8.97
CA PHE A 133 21.83 -14.52 -10.00
C PHE A 133 23.16 -14.80 -10.71
N SER A 134 24.19 -13.99 -10.47
CA SER A 134 25.55 -14.32 -10.92
C SER A 134 26.12 -15.56 -10.22
N THR A 135 25.63 -15.88 -9.02
CA THR A 135 26.11 -16.99 -8.18
C THR A 135 25.02 -17.99 -7.82
N HIS A 136 23.75 -17.67 -8.06
CA HIS A 136 22.61 -18.50 -7.71
C HIS A 136 21.71 -18.80 -8.92
N LYS A 137 21.34 -20.07 -9.09
CA LYS A 137 20.41 -20.52 -10.15
C LYS A 137 18.96 -20.68 -9.67
N THR A 138 18.67 -20.32 -8.42
CA THR A 138 17.37 -20.52 -7.78
C THR A 138 16.50 -19.26 -7.83
N PRO A 139 15.17 -19.38 -7.92
CA PRO A 139 14.26 -18.24 -7.78
C PRO A 139 14.51 -17.41 -6.52
N ARG A 140 14.27 -16.10 -6.62
CA ARG A 140 14.33 -15.17 -5.49
C ARG A 140 13.04 -14.35 -5.44
N SER A 141 12.52 -14.14 -4.22
CA SER A 141 11.33 -13.30 -4.00
C SER A 141 11.53 -12.38 -2.79
N SER A 142 11.61 -11.08 -3.05
CA SER A 142 12.02 -10.08 -2.06
C SER A 142 11.38 -8.71 -2.31
N ILE A 143 11.45 -7.84 -1.32
CA ILE A 143 11.08 -6.42 -1.48
C ILE A 143 12.33 -5.70 -1.96
N GLU A 144 12.23 -4.93 -3.04
CA GLU A 144 13.41 -4.30 -3.65
C GLU A 144 13.17 -2.82 -3.95
N THR A 145 14.17 -2.01 -3.63
CA THR A 145 14.24 -0.57 -3.90
C THR A 145 14.74 -0.36 -5.33
N GLY A 146 13.88 -0.63 -6.31
CA GLY A 146 14.13 -0.23 -7.69
C GLY A 146 13.58 1.17 -7.97
N ARG A 147 13.31 1.47 -9.25
CA ARG A 147 12.63 2.72 -9.68
C ARG A 147 11.28 2.96 -8.98
N LEU A 148 10.66 1.90 -8.48
CA LEU A 148 9.57 1.87 -7.52
C LEU A 148 9.92 0.81 -6.46
N LEU A 149 9.60 1.08 -5.19
CA LEU A 149 9.56 0.04 -4.17
C LEU A 149 8.44 -0.97 -4.49
N SER A 150 8.81 -2.25 -4.54
CA SER A 150 7.90 -3.32 -4.95
C SER A 150 8.35 -4.66 -4.37
N ILE A 151 7.43 -5.61 -4.28
CA ILE A 151 7.77 -7.02 -4.14
C ILE A 151 8.07 -7.55 -5.54
N LYS A 152 9.21 -8.22 -5.68
CA LYS A 152 9.68 -8.78 -6.95
C LYS A 152 9.98 -10.24 -6.77
N THR A 153 9.49 -11.04 -7.70
CA THR A 153 9.77 -12.46 -7.78
C THR A 153 10.42 -12.78 -9.11
N THR A 154 11.70 -13.16 -9.05
CA THR A 154 12.56 -13.34 -10.22
C THR A 154 12.96 -14.80 -10.35
N VAL A 155 12.70 -15.38 -11.52
CA VAL A 155 12.96 -16.78 -11.85
C VAL A 155 13.85 -16.84 -13.10
N PRO A 156 15.03 -17.49 -13.05
CA PRO A 156 15.86 -17.65 -14.23
C PRO A 156 15.22 -18.59 -15.25
N ILE A 157 15.39 -18.26 -16.54
CA ILE A 157 14.91 -19.01 -17.70
C ILE A 157 16.09 -19.75 -18.31
N TYR A 158 15.99 -21.07 -18.40
CA TYR A 158 17.03 -21.91 -18.99
C TYR A 158 16.52 -22.69 -20.19
N ARG A 159 17.40 -22.91 -21.16
CA ARG A 159 17.25 -23.92 -22.21
C ARG A 159 18.43 -24.88 -22.12
N GLY A 160 18.16 -26.08 -21.61
CA GLY A 160 19.24 -26.96 -21.16
C GLY A 160 20.06 -26.28 -20.06
N GLU A 161 21.36 -26.13 -20.28
CA GLU A 161 22.29 -25.46 -19.35
C GLU A 161 22.46 -23.95 -19.63
N THR A 162 21.92 -23.45 -20.75
CA THR A 162 22.10 -22.05 -21.16
C THR A 162 21.05 -21.16 -20.49
N LEU A 163 21.52 -20.14 -19.76
CA LEU A 163 20.68 -19.06 -19.22
C LEU A 163 20.23 -18.16 -20.38
N LEU A 164 18.92 -18.07 -20.60
CA LEU A 164 18.35 -17.20 -21.63
C LEU A 164 17.90 -15.84 -21.06
N GLY A 165 17.67 -15.75 -19.75
CA GLY A 165 17.22 -14.53 -19.10
C GLY A 165 16.43 -14.81 -17.83
N PHE A 166 15.52 -13.92 -17.47
CA PHE A 166 14.75 -13.99 -16.24
C PHE A 166 13.29 -13.60 -16.47
N VAL A 167 12.35 -14.32 -15.86
CA VAL A 167 10.99 -13.83 -15.64
C VAL A 167 10.97 -13.10 -14.32
N GLU A 168 10.43 -11.88 -14.30
CA GLU A 168 10.19 -11.13 -13.08
C GLU A 168 8.72 -10.71 -12.98
N ILE A 169 8.07 -11.10 -11.88
CA ILE A 169 6.76 -10.59 -11.51
C ILE A 169 6.95 -9.47 -10.50
N ILE A 170 6.28 -8.34 -10.74
CA ILE A 170 6.36 -7.13 -9.92
C ILE A 170 4.99 -6.88 -9.33
N SER A 171 4.96 -6.67 -8.02
CA SER A 171 3.75 -6.24 -7.34
C SER A 171 4.02 -5.13 -6.32
N PHE A 172 2.95 -4.42 -6.01
CA PHE A 172 2.95 -3.33 -5.06
C PHE A 172 2.12 -3.70 -3.83
N PHE A 173 2.18 -2.84 -2.82
CA PHE A 173 1.58 -3.06 -1.51
C PHE A 173 0.09 -2.70 -1.45
N ASP A 174 -0.55 -2.38 -2.57
CA ASP A 174 -1.95 -1.94 -2.59
C ASP A 174 -2.90 -2.99 -2.01
N SER A 175 -2.78 -4.26 -2.41
CA SER A 175 -3.63 -5.34 -1.86
C SER A 175 -3.44 -5.56 -0.36
N ILE A 176 -2.22 -5.38 0.15
CA ILE A 176 -1.89 -5.49 1.58
C ILE A 176 -2.46 -4.29 2.33
N THR A 177 -2.37 -3.10 1.73
CA THR A 177 -2.98 -1.87 2.27
C THR A 177 -4.50 -2.03 2.37
N ASP A 178 -5.14 -2.56 1.32
CA ASP A 178 -6.58 -2.80 1.30
C ASP A 178 -7.01 -3.86 2.33
N PHE A 179 -6.20 -4.89 2.56
CA PHE A 179 -6.42 -5.87 3.62
C PHE A 179 -6.45 -5.20 5.00
N PHE A 180 -5.44 -4.39 5.34
CA PHE A 180 -5.40 -3.67 6.61
C PHE A 180 -6.53 -2.66 6.75
N LYS A 181 -6.85 -1.93 5.67
CA LYS A 181 -7.98 -0.99 5.64
C LYS A 181 -9.30 -1.70 5.95
N LYS A 182 -9.55 -2.88 5.38
CA LYS A 182 -10.76 -3.69 5.63
C LYS A 182 -10.92 -4.13 7.08
N ILE A 183 -9.82 -4.21 7.83
CA ILE A 183 -9.82 -4.56 9.25
C ILE A 183 -9.74 -3.34 10.17
N GLY A 184 -9.89 -2.13 9.64
CA GLY A 184 -9.90 -0.88 10.42
C GLY A 184 -8.52 -0.40 10.86
N VAL A 185 -7.46 -0.82 10.17
CA VAL A 185 -6.07 -0.41 10.44
C VAL A 185 -5.53 0.32 9.23
N ASP A 186 -5.07 1.55 9.42
CA ASP A 186 -4.44 2.30 8.34
C ASP A 186 -2.98 1.86 8.20
N PHE A 187 -2.58 1.44 7.01
CA PHE A 187 -1.26 0.87 6.72
C PHE A 187 -0.44 1.75 5.77
N TYR A 188 0.83 1.96 6.12
CA TYR A 188 1.78 2.79 5.39
C TYR A 188 3.05 2.00 5.15
N VAL A 189 3.53 2.06 3.92
CA VAL A 189 4.84 1.55 3.53
C VAL A 189 5.77 2.74 3.41
N LEU A 190 6.72 2.87 4.33
CA LEU A 190 7.62 4.00 4.43
C LEU A 190 9.02 3.57 3.96
N MET A 191 9.43 4.02 2.78
CA MET A 191 10.75 3.77 2.23
C MET A 191 11.74 4.84 2.72
N ASP A 192 12.95 4.45 3.09
CA ASP A 192 13.99 5.39 3.50
C ASP A 192 14.37 6.35 2.35
N ASP A 193 14.48 7.65 2.64
CA ASP A 193 14.79 8.67 1.63
C ASP A 193 16.20 8.53 1.02
N LYS A 194 17.10 7.73 1.62
CA LYS A 194 18.39 7.37 0.99
C LYS A 194 18.23 6.69 -0.38
N TYR A 195 17.04 6.15 -0.69
CA TYR A 195 16.73 5.56 -1.99
C TYR A 195 16.05 6.53 -2.97
N TYR A 196 15.93 7.83 -2.64
CA TYR A 196 15.24 8.84 -3.45
C TYR A 196 15.75 8.90 -4.90
N ASP A 197 17.07 8.82 -5.11
CA ASP A 197 17.68 8.88 -6.44
C ASP A 197 17.43 7.60 -7.25
N ILE A 198 17.33 6.44 -6.58
CA ILE A 198 17.04 5.16 -7.23
C ILE A 198 15.55 5.04 -7.54
N ALA A 199 14.68 5.46 -6.62
CA ALA A 199 13.24 5.38 -6.71
C ALA A 199 12.63 6.55 -7.50
N VAL A 200 13.10 6.77 -8.73
CA VAL A 200 12.73 7.91 -9.59
C VAL A 200 11.22 8.10 -9.77
N PHE A 201 10.42 7.04 -9.69
CA PHE A 201 8.95 7.13 -9.82
C PHE A 201 8.23 7.39 -8.50
N MET A 202 8.94 7.54 -7.38
CA MET A 202 8.41 7.88 -6.06
C MET A 202 8.83 9.27 -5.58
N GLN A 203 9.60 10.02 -6.38
CA GLN A 203 10.14 11.33 -6.00
C GLN A 203 9.06 12.38 -5.72
N ASN A 204 7.88 12.25 -6.34
CA ASN A 204 6.73 13.13 -6.12
C ASN A 204 5.73 12.59 -5.09
N ASN A 205 6.04 11.48 -4.40
CA ASN A 205 5.16 10.94 -3.38
C ASN A 205 5.19 11.80 -2.11
N GLU A 206 4.13 11.70 -1.31
CA GLU A 206 4.09 12.30 0.01
C GLU A 206 5.23 11.76 0.89
N THR A 207 5.78 12.64 1.72
CA THR A 207 6.84 12.31 2.67
C THR A 207 6.42 12.57 4.10
N VAL A 208 6.99 11.76 5.00
CA VAL A 208 6.87 11.87 6.46
C VAL A 208 8.26 11.70 7.08
N ASP A 209 8.75 12.75 7.76
CA ASP A 209 10.15 12.82 8.22
C ASP A 209 11.15 12.50 7.09
N ARG A 210 11.95 11.44 7.22
CA ARG A 210 12.94 10.96 6.23
C ARG A 210 12.45 9.77 5.42
N TYR A 211 11.14 9.66 5.27
CA TYR A 211 10.51 8.54 4.60
C TYR A 211 9.59 8.98 3.48
N ILE A 212 9.64 8.22 2.38
CA ILE A 212 8.76 8.35 1.23
C ILE A 212 7.62 7.35 1.38
N VAL A 213 6.37 7.81 1.29
CA VAL A 213 5.21 6.92 1.35
C VAL A 213 5.09 6.17 0.02
N ALA A 214 5.26 4.85 0.06
CA ALA A 214 5.44 4.01 -1.13
C ALA A 214 4.16 3.31 -1.61
N ASN A 215 3.19 3.07 -0.74
CA ASN A 215 1.87 2.56 -1.12
C ASN A 215 0.95 3.72 -1.57
N ARG A 216 -0.12 3.45 -2.34
CA ARG A 216 -1.00 4.49 -2.90
C ARG A 216 -2.36 4.57 -2.21
N ASN A 217 -2.90 3.42 -1.81
CA ASN A 217 -4.24 3.32 -1.21
C ASN A 217 -4.29 3.60 0.31
N TYR A 218 -3.35 4.39 0.83
CA TYR A 218 -3.32 4.72 2.27
C TYR A 218 -4.35 5.80 2.63
N ASN A 219 -4.61 5.97 3.93
CA ASN A 219 -5.51 7.00 4.43
C ASN A 219 -4.79 8.36 4.55
N HIS A 220 -5.01 9.26 3.59
CA HIS A 220 -4.34 10.56 3.56
C HIS A 220 -4.57 11.42 4.82
N ASN A 221 -5.67 11.21 5.56
CA ASN A 221 -6.00 11.99 6.75
C ASN A 221 -4.96 11.82 7.88
N ASN A 222 -4.28 10.68 7.95
CA ASN A 222 -3.26 10.47 8.99
C ASN A 222 -1.88 11.02 8.61
N LEU A 223 -1.66 11.57 7.41
CA LEU A 223 -0.36 12.15 7.04
C LEU A 223 0.04 13.29 8.00
N ALA A 224 -0.91 14.13 8.39
CA ALA A 224 -0.66 15.21 9.35
C ALA A 224 -0.26 14.67 10.74
N LEU A 225 -0.83 13.53 11.14
CA LEU A 225 -0.48 12.83 12.37
C LEU A 225 0.91 12.21 12.26
N LEU A 226 1.22 11.51 11.15
CA LEU A 226 2.52 10.88 10.90
C LEU A 226 3.67 11.90 10.85
N ARG A 227 3.43 13.11 10.33
CA ARG A 227 4.43 14.19 10.32
C ARG A 227 4.81 14.70 11.71
N ARG A 228 3.99 14.44 12.75
CA ARG A 228 4.27 14.81 14.14
C ARG A 228 4.94 13.68 14.94
N VAL A 229 5.12 12.51 14.33
CA VAL A 229 5.67 11.33 15.01
C VAL A 229 7.17 11.49 15.24
N ASP A 230 7.63 11.23 16.46
CA ASP A 230 9.05 10.96 16.69
C ASP A 230 9.36 9.52 16.28
N PHE A 231 9.89 9.35 15.07
CA PHE A 231 10.26 8.04 14.54
C PHE A 231 11.41 7.37 15.30
N LYS A 232 12.23 8.12 16.07
CA LYS A 232 13.24 7.52 16.94
C LYS A 232 12.58 6.88 18.16
N GLU A 233 11.63 7.58 18.76
CA GLU A 233 10.84 7.04 19.88
C GLU A 233 10.03 5.81 19.43
N LEU A 234 9.36 5.90 18.29
CA LEU A 234 8.62 4.77 17.71
C LEU A 234 9.51 3.55 17.52
N LYS A 235 10.75 3.74 17.04
CA LYS A 235 11.71 2.66 16.86
C LYS A 235 12.11 1.97 18.17
N ILE A 236 12.32 2.74 19.23
CA ILE A 236 12.73 2.21 20.54
C ILE A 236 11.57 1.49 21.23
N ASN A 237 10.38 2.09 21.19
CA ASN A 237 9.23 1.62 21.97
C ASN A 237 8.37 0.59 21.23
N ARG A 238 8.62 0.34 19.93
CA ARG A 238 7.79 -0.45 18.98
C ARG A 238 6.38 0.09 18.75
N SER A 239 5.87 0.88 19.68
CA SER A 239 4.61 1.60 19.58
C SER A 239 4.64 2.88 20.37
N ILE A 240 3.87 3.86 19.90
CA ILE A 240 3.60 5.10 20.61
C ILE A 240 2.10 5.37 20.56
N THR A 241 1.65 6.22 21.47
CA THR A 241 0.29 6.76 21.44
C THR A 241 0.38 8.23 21.09
N LEU A 242 -0.28 8.64 20.02
CA LEU A 242 -0.38 10.05 19.61
C LEU A 242 -1.85 10.36 19.37
N ASP A 243 -2.33 11.44 19.98
CA ASP A 243 -3.75 11.81 20.01
C ASP A 243 -4.61 10.61 20.48
N ASP A 244 -5.59 10.20 19.68
CA ASP A 244 -6.44 9.03 19.90
C ASP A 244 -6.07 7.83 19.04
N SER A 245 -4.80 7.73 18.65
CA SER A 245 -4.28 6.63 17.84
C SER A 245 -3.07 5.95 18.48
N TYR A 246 -3.02 4.63 18.34
CA TYR A 246 -1.81 3.83 18.51
C TYR A 246 -1.09 3.76 17.17
N LEU A 247 0.21 4.04 17.20
CA LEU A 247 1.08 3.83 16.07
C LEU A 247 2.06 2.73 16.42
N PHE A 248 2.32 1.86 15.46
CA PHE A 248 3.31 0.81 15.60
C PHE A 248 4.04 0.61 14.28
N TYR A 249 5.23 0.02 14.38
CA TYR A 249 6.07 -0.20 13.21
C TYR A 249 6.66 -1.60 13.18
N GLU A 250 6.98 -2.05 11.98
CA GLU A 250 7.81 -3.23 11.72
C GLU A 250 8.90 -2.86 10.71
N ASN A 251 10.12 -3.39 10.87
CA ASN A 251 11.21 -3.06 9.97
C ASN A 251 10.98 -3.71 8.60
N MET A 252 11.12 -2.93 7.53
CA MET A 252 11.04 -3.44 6.17
C MET A 252 12.45 -3.78 5.68
N LYS A 253 12.65 -5.03 5.26
CA LYS A 253 13.94 -5.53 4.78
C LYS A 253 13.89 -5.94 3.31
N ASN A 254 14.99 -5.73 2.59
CA ASN A 254 15.18 -6.29 1.25
C ASN A 254 15.59 -7.77 1.30
N GLY A 255 15.84 -8.37 0.12
CA GLY A 255 16.26 -9.76 0.05
C GLY A 255 17.62 -10.05 0.69
N ASP A 256 18.48 -9.05 0.85
CA ASP A 256 19.80 -9.14 1.49
C ASP A 256 19.73 -8.85 3.00
N SER A 257 18.51 -8.76 3.56
CA SER A 257 18.24 -8.41 4.95
C SER A 257 18.65 -7.01 5.37
N GLU A 258 18.98 -6.13 4.42
CA GLU A 258 19.21 -4.70 4.67
C GLU A 258 17.87 -4.03 5.01
N SER A 259 17.87 -3.16 6.02
CA SER A 259 16.71 -2.31 6.29
C SER A 259 16.58 -1.23 5.23
N ILE A 260 15.43 -1.24 4.55
CA ILE A 260 15.11 -0.33 3.45
C ILE A 260 13.99 0.65 3.80
N GLY A 261 13.49 0.59 5.03
CA GLY A 261 12.39 1.40 5.52
C GLY A 261 11.62 0.69 6.63
N MET A 262 10.34 1.00 6.74
CA MET A 262 9.44 0.38 7.72
C MET A 262 8.00 0.30 7.23
N PHE A 263 7.28 -0.62 7.81
CA PHE A 263 5.82 -0.63 7.77
C PHE A 263 5.31 0.11 8.99
N VAL A 264 4.40 1.05 8.80
CA VAL A 264 3.73 1.76 9.89
C VAL A 264 2.25 1.50 9.83
N PHE A 265 1.68 1.32 10.99
CA PHE A 265 0.27 1.10 11.15
C PHE A 265 -0.30 2.13 12.12
N VAL A 266 -1.51 2.60 11.82
CA VAL A 266 -2.23 3.55 12.66
C VAL A 266 -3.57 2.92 13.02
N LEU A 267 -3.79 2.73 14.32
CA LEU A 267 -5.00 2.16 14.89
C LEU A 267 -5.65 3.16 15.83
N ASN A 268 -6.89 3.58 15.54
CA ASN A 268 -7.63 4.42 16.49
C ASN A 268 -7.94 3.65 17.78
N LYS A 269 -7.74 4.27 18.93
CA LYS A 269 -8.00 3.70 20.27
C LYS A 269 -9.41 3.10 20.38
N LYS A 270 -10.41 3.70 19.74
CA LYS A 270 -11.81 3.21 19.75
C LYS A 270 -11.93 1.79 19.18
N TYR A 271 -11.04 1.41 18.27
CA TYR A 271 -11.01 0.10 17.66
C TYR A 271 -10.25 -0.92 18.51
N LEU A 272 -9.43 -0.50 19.47
CA LEU A 272 -8.64 -1.41 20.33
C LEU A 272 -9.54 -2.41 21.06
N GLU A 273 -10.72 -1.96 21.52
CA GLU A 273 -11.69 -2.84 22.22
C GLU A 273 -12.20 -3.98 21.34
N TYR A 274 -12.23 -3.81 20.02
CA TYR A 274 -12.66 -4.86 19.09
C TYR A 274 -11.62 -5.95 18.89
N PHE A 275 -10.36 -5.67 19.20
CA PHE A 275 -9.26 -6.63 19.11
C PHE A 275 -8.98 -7.32 20.45
N LYS A 276 -9.68 -6.97 21.53
CA LYS A 276 -9.49 -7.51 22.89
C LYS A 276 -10.22 -8.84 23.16
N GLU A 277 -11.19 -9.26 22.34
CA GLU A 277 -11.93 -10.52 22.57
C GLU A 277 -11.08 -11.77 22.20
N GLN A 278 -10.80 -12.61 23.20
CA GLN A 278 -10.02 -13.87 23.11
C GLN A 278 -10.90 -15.04 22.59
N ASN A 279 -10.42 -16.01 21.79
CA ASN A 279 -9.42 -17.03 22.18
C ASN A 279 -8.79 -17.78 20.98
N ASP A 280 -8.98 -17.31 19.74
CA ASP A 280 -8.55 -18.08 18.56
C ASP A 280 -8.07 -17.15 17.44
N GLU A 281 -7.00 -17.52 16.72
CA GLU A 281 -6.43 -16.71 15.63
C GLU A 281 -7.45 -16.51 14.50
N THR A 282 -8.27 -17.53 14.28
CA THR A 282 -9.41 -17.50 13.36
C THR A 282 -10.48 -16.53 13.85
N SER A 283 -10.76 -16.48 15.15
CA SER A 283 -11.76 -15.61 15.75
C SER A 283 -11.37 -14.14 15.70
N PHE A 284 -10.07 -13.82 15.80
CA PHE A 284 -9.54 -12.46 15.63
C PHE A 284 -9.98 -11.90 14.27
N PHE A 285 -9.58 -12.52 13.16
CA PHE A 285 -9.91 -12.02 11.81
C PHE A 285 -11.40 -12.16 11.44
N ILE A 286 -12.10 -13.18 11.93
CA ILE A 286 -13.54 -13.39 11.65
C ILE A 286 -14.41 -12.33 12.35
N ASN A 287 -14.14 -11.99 13.61
CA ASN A 287 -14.88 -10.96 14.34
C ASN A 287 -14.58 -9.56 13.81
N ILE A 288 -13.31 -9.32 13.44
CA ILE A 288 -12.88 -8.12 12.73
C ILE A 288 -13.69 -7.95 11.44
N THR A 289 -13.78 -8.98 10.59
CA THR A 289 -14.40 -8.87 9.26
C THR A 289 -15.86 -8.41 9.34
N LYS A 290 -16.67 -8.86 10.32
CA LYS A 290 -18.09 -8.47 10.41
C LYS A 290 -18.31 -7.02 10.86
N LYS A 291 -17.52 -6.54 11.81
CA LYS A 291 -17.71 -5.21 12.42
C LYS A 291 -16.89 -4.14 11.71
N ALA A 292 -15.68 -4.47 11.25
CA ALA A 292 -14.89 -3.61 10.37
C ALA A 292 -15.56 -3.44 9.00
N LEU A 293 -16.28 -4.44 8.44
CA LEU A 293 -17.13 -4.19 7.26
C LEU A 293 -18.16 -3.09 7.50
N TYR A 294 -18.81 -3.08 8.68
CA TYR A 294 -19.84 -2.09 8.99
C TYR A 294 -19.26 -0.67 9.04
N ASP A 295 -18.08 -0.50 9.66
CA ASP A 295 -17.42 0.80 9.77
C ASP A 295 -16.67 1.20 8.49
N VAL A 296 -16.14 0.26 7.71
CA VAL A 296 -15.54 0.50 6.39
C VAL A 296 -16.62 0.91 5.39
N VAL A 297 -17.81 0.30 5.40
CA VAL A 297 -18.93 0.75 4.56
C VAL A 297 -19.37 2.17 4.97
N LYS A 298 -19.33 2.50 6.26
CA LYS A 298 -19.67 3.84 6.76
C LYS A 298 -18.57 4.88 6.47
N HIS A 299 -17.29 4.48 6.51
CA HIS A 299 -16.15 5.32 6.15
C HIS A 299 -15.96 5.43 4.63
N GLU A 300 -16.25 4.41 3.82
CA GLU A 300 -16.30 4.48 2.36
C GLU A 300 -17.40 5.43 1.91
N GLN A 301 -18.54 5.50 2.61
CA GLN A 301 -19.55 6.52 2.35
C GLN A 301 -19.05 7.95 2.61
N ALA A 302 -18.05 8.13 3.50
CA ALA A 302 -17.41 9.41 3.81
C ALA A 302 -16.17 9.71 2.93
N ASP A 303 -15.38 8.70 2.60
CA ASP A 303 -14.23 8.77 1.67
C ASP A 303 -14.71 8.91 0.23
N ALA A 304 -15.82 8.27 -0.17
CA ALA A 304 -16.46 8.47 -1.47
C ALA A 304 -16.91 9.92 -1.61
N THR A 305 -17.49 10.51 -0.56
CA THR A 305 -17.83 11.94 -0.57
C THR A 305 -16.60 12.80 -0.78
N ILE A 306 -15.45 12.52 -0.15
CA ILE A 306 -14.23 13.33 -0.27
C ILE A 306 -13.49 13.10 -1.61
N LYS A 307 -13.44 11.86 -2.12
CA LYS A 307 -12.74 11.49 -3.36
C LYS A 307 -13.52 11.89 -4.62
N GLU A 308 -14.85 11.98 -4.53
CA GLU A 308 -15.74 12.41 -5.63
C GLU A 308 -15.74 13.93 -5.87
N PHE A 309 -15.16 14.73 -4.98
CA PHE A 309 -14.98 16.17 -5.21
C PHE A 309 -13.82 16.52 -6.15
N THR A 310 -13.03 15.54 -6.60
CA THR A 310 -11.86 15.78 -7.45
C THR A 310 -12.16 15.72 -8.96
N ASP A 311 -13.23 15.03 -9.38
CA ASP A 311 -13.62 14.91 -10.79
C ASP A 311 -14.82 15.82 -11.10
N ILE A 312 -14.69 16.68 -12.11
CA ILE A 312 -15.71 17.64 -12.52
C ILE A 312 -16.90 16.92 -13.18
N LYS A 313 -16.68 15.72 -13.74
CA LYS A 313 -17.76 14.91 -14.32
C LYS A 313 -18.69 14.34 -13.25
N SER A 314 -18.17 13.85 -12.12
CA SER A 314 -19.01 13.32 -11.02
C SER A 314 -19.89 14.40 -10.39
N LEU A 315 -19.38 15.64 -10.28
CA LEU A 315 -20.13 16.81 -9.80
C LEU A 315 -21.43 17.07 -10.61
N LEU A 316 -21.46 16.80 -11.92
CA LEU A 316 -22.63 17.10 -12.77
C LEU A 316 -23.76 16.06 -12.66
N TYR A 317 -23.46 14.83 -12.24
CA TYR A 317 -24.42 13.72 -12.23
C TYR A 317 -24.98 13.38 -10.84
N MET A 318 -24.53 14.05 -9.77
CA MET A 318 -24.85 13.68 -8.38
C MET A 318 -25.83 14.60 -7.65
N LYS A 319 -26.51 15.51 -8.35
CA LYS A 319 -27.49 16.44 -7.75
C LYS A 319 -28.53 15.74 -6.86
N ASP A 320 -28.89 14.50 -7.18
CA ASP A 320 -29.94 13.76 -6.49
C ASP A 320 -29.45 12.91 -5.30
N GLY A 321 -28.13 12.84 -5.06
CA GLY A 321 -27.51 12.01 -4.01
C GLY A 321 -26.93 12.77 -2.81
N VAL A 322 -27.00 14.11 -2.79
CA VAL A 322 -26.38 14.95 -1.75
C VAL A 322 -27.29 15.06 -0.52
N PRO A 323 -26.79 14.73 0.70
CA PRO A 323 -27.50 14.96 1.95
C PRO A 323 -27.99 16.41 2.11
N LEU A 324 -29.20 16.61 2.65
CA LEU A 324 -29.87 17.91 2.73
C LEU A 324 -29.06 18.97 3.50
N ASP A 325 -28.26 18.55 4.48
CA ASP A 325 -27.41 19.39 5.31
C ASP A 325 -26.13 19.87 4.61
N MET A 326 -25.76 19.26 3.48
CA MET A 326 -24.56 19.59 2.69
C MET A 326 -24.86 20.22 1.33
N GLN A 327 -26.13 20.47 1.01
CA GLN A 327 -26.50 21.04 -0.30
C GLN A 327 -25.91 22.44 -0.53
N SER A 328 -25.81 23.27 0.50
CA SER A 328 -25.28 24.63 0.39
C SER A 328 -23.79 24.61 -0.01
N ASP A 329 -22.99 23.82 0.70
CA ASP A 329 -21.54 23.69 0.46
C ASP A 329 -21.26 23.02 -0.89
N TYR A 330 -22.09 22.04 -1.29
CA TYR A 330 -22.03 21.41 -2.60
C TYR A 330 -22.32 22.39 -3.74
N ILE A 331 -23.34 23.25 -3.58
CA ILE A 331 -23.68 24.27 -4.57
C ILE A 331 -22.56 25.31 -4.68
N GLU A 332 -22.00 25.77 -3.55
CA GLU A 332 -20.91 26.75 -3.53
C GLU A 332 -19.64 26.22 -4.21
N LEU A 333 -19.24 24.98 -3.89
CA LEU A 333 -18.12 24.30 -4.54
C LEU A 333 -18.36 24.07 -6.03
N GLY A 334 -19.60 23.74 -6.41
CA GLY A 334 -20.01 23.63 -7.81
C GLY A 334 -19.83 24.95 -8.56
N TYR A 335 -20.23 26.07 -7.97
CA TYR A 335 -20.02 27.39 -8.57
C TYR A 335 -18.54 27.76 -8.66
N GLU A 336 -17.75 27.52 -7.62
CA GLU A 336 -16.31 27.81 -7.62
C GLU A 336 -15.61 27.07 -8.77
N LYS A 337 -15.88 25.78 -8.93
CA LYS A 337 -15.19 24.95 -9.94
C LYS A 337 -15.72 25.15 -11.36
N LEU A 338 -17.02 25.38 -11.54
CA LEU A 338 -17.64 25.51 -12.87
C LEU A 338 -17.53 26.92 -13.45
N ASN A 339 -17.32 27.96 -12.63
CA ASN A 339 -17.15 29.34 -13.11
C ASN A 339 -15.90 29.56 -13.97
N HIS A 340 -14.95 28.61 -13.96
CA HIS A 340 -13.76 28.65 -14.82
C HIS A 340 -14.02 28.18 -16.26
N TYR A 341 -15.22 27.69 -16.56
CA TYR A 341 -15.59 27.16 -17.87
C TYR A 341 -16.59 28.07 -18.58
N THR A 342 -16.39 28.25 -19.88
CA THR A 342 -17.38 28.91 -20.73
C THR A 342 -18.61 28.04 -20.93
N LYS A 343 -19.73 28.65 -21.32
CA LYS A 343 -20.99 27.94 -21.58
C LYS A 343 -20.82 26.78 -22.57
N ASP A 344 -20.01 26.97 -23.61
CA ASP A 344 -19.76 25.95 -24.63
C ASP A 344 -18.89 24.78 -24.10
N GLU A 345 -17.93 25.06 -23.21
CA GLU A 345 -17.11 24.02 -22.57
C GLU A 345 -17.92 23.19 -21.56
N LEU A 346 -18.85 23.82 -20.84
CA LEU A 346 -19.79 23.13 -19.94
C LEU A 346 -20.73 22.20 -20.73
N ILE A 347 -21.20 22.63 -21.90
CA ILE A 347 -22.02 21.79 -22.78
C ILE A 347 -21.21 20.58 -23.29
N GLN A 348 -19.94 20.77 -23.68
CA GLN A 348 -19.08 19.66 -24.10
C GLN A 348 -18.79 18.66 -22.96
N LEU A 349 -18.61 19.16 -21.73
CA LEU A 349 -18.45 18.35 -20.52
C LEU A 349 -19.68 17.45 -20.27
N ILE A 350 -20.89 18.01 -20.35
CA ILE A 350 -22.15 17.28 -20.16
C ILE A 350 -22.38 16.24 -21.27
N LEU A 351 -21.97 16.54 -22.50
CA LEU A 351 -22.11 15.64 -23.66
C LEU A 351 -21.00 14.58 -23.76
N GLY A 352 -20.05 14.55 -22.81
CA GLY A 352 -18.94 13.58 -22.80
C GLY A 352 -17.92 13.77 -23.93
N GLN A 353 -17.89 14.93 -24.57
CA GLN A 353 -17.03 15.23 -25.71
C GLN A 353 -15.66 15.77 -25.25
N LYS A 354 -14.64 15.65 -26.10
CA LYS A 354 -13.28 16.17 -25.82
C LYS A 354 -13.34 17.70 -25.81
N ILE A 355 -12.90 18.33 -24.71
CA ILE A 355 -12.93 19.80 -24.55
C ILE A 355 -11.97 20.44 -25.55
N ILE A 356 -12.51 21.20 -26.51
CA ILE A 356 -11.70 21.99 -27.45
C ILE A 356 -11.63 23.41 -26.91
N LYS A 357 -10.52 23.75 -26.24
CA LYS A 357 -10.25 25.12 -25.80
C LYS A 357 -10.05 26.01 -27.03
N LYS A 358 -10.96 26.95 -27.29
CA LYS A 358 -10.72 28.02 -28.26
C LYS A 358 -9.73 29.02 -27.65
N VAL A 359 -8.53 29.09 -28.23
CA VAL A 359 -7.56 30.13 -27.90
C VAL A 359 -7.84 31.32 -28.81
N ASP A 360 -8.54 32.33 -28.29
CA ASP A 360 -8.70 33.61 -28.98
C ASP A 360 -7.40 34.42 -28.87
N GLY A 361 -6.47 34.16 -29.77
CA GLY A 361 -5.31 35.01 -30.00
C GLY A 361 -5.65 36.10 -31.02
N LYS A 362 -5.53 37.38 -30.64
CA LYS A 362 -5.43 38.46 -31.63
C LYS A 362 -4.12 38.30 -32.38
N ILE A 363 -4.20 38.02 -33.69
CA ILE A 363 -3.04 38.10 -34.58
C ILE A 363 -2.56 39.55 -34.55
N LYS A 364 -1.32 39.77 -34.12
CA LYS A 364 -0.62 41.06 -34.21
C LYS A 364 0.27 41.08 -35.43
#